data_AF-A0A0G0IBV1-F1
#
_entry.id   AF-A0A0G0IBV1-F1
#
_cell.length_a   1.000
_cell.length_b   1.000
_cell.length_c   1.000
_cell.angle_alpha   90.00
_cell.angle_beta   90.00
_cell.angle_gamma   90.00
#
_symmetry.space_group_name_H-M   'P 1'
#
loop_
_entity.id
_entity.type
_entity.pdbx_description
1 polymer ?
#
loop_
_entity_poly.entity_id
_entity_poly.type
_entity_poly.pdbx_seq_one_letter_code
_entity_poly.pdbx_strand_id
1 'polypeptide(L)'
;MANITSKIAFPIIITGLFIITVFVALDYSRLDANFYIVFSIVIIYVFLFGFAIGQNFVSPLKKILQRAGELTKGDLSSRVYLESKDELGELAKVFNEIADKLEENKSTIEATENGVNIKVKARTEALEETITALEQKIKNRTLELEKMINDSQRLQEEAKRKEAEISELKKQIDNLKPRPAYRQAGKK
;
A
#
# COMPACT_ATOMS: atom_id res chain seq x y z
N MET A 1 -11.44 -35.19 -23.16
CA MET A 1 -10.78 -33.90 -23.49
C MET A 1 -9.72 -34.22 -24.52
N ALA A 2 -9.65 -33.47 -25.63
CA ALA A 2 -8.63 -33.73 -26.64
C ALA A 2 -7.38 -32.94 -26.26
N ASN A 3 -6.31 -33.64 -25.86
CA ASN A 3 -5.05 -33.02 -25.48
C ASN A 3 -4.41 -32.37 -26.72
N ILE A 4 -3.79 -31.21 -26.57
CA ILE A 4 -3.02 -30.51 -27.60
C ILE A 4 -1.95 -31.42 -28.18
N THR A 5 -1.37 -32.27 -27.35
CA THR A 5 -0.43 -33.30 -27.78
C THR A 5 -1.05 -34.18 -28.87
N SER A 6 -2.33 -34.54 -28.78
CA SER A 6 -3.02 -35.32 -29.82
C SER A 6 -3.28 -34.49 -31.08
N LYS A 7 -3.67 -33.22 -30.95
CA LYS A 7 -3.86 -32.31 -32.10
C LYS A 7 -2.55 -31.97 -32.83
N ILE A 8 -1.39 -32.07 -32.18
CA ILE A 8 -0.07 -31.87 -32.79
C ILE A 8 0.48 -33.19 -33.34
N ALA A 9 0.39 -34.27 -32.55
CA ALA A 9 0.96 -35.55 -32.92
C ALA A 9 0.23 -36.17 -34.12
N PHE A 10 -1.10 -36.06 -34.20
CA PHE A 10 -1.86 -36.68 -35.27
C PHE A 10 -1.50 -36.09 -36.65
N PRO A 11 -1.45 -34.76 -36.82
CA PRO A 11 -0.93 -34.17 -38.05
C PRO A 11 0.53 -34.54 -38.31
N ILE A 12 1.43 -34.52 -37.32
CA ILE A 12 2.85 -34.88 -37.54
C ILE A 12 3.01 -36.32 -38.01
N ILE A 13 2.28 -37.26 -37.40
CA ILE A 13 2.29 -38.67 -37.76
C ILE A 13 1.73 -38.85 -39.18
N ILE A 14 0.64 -38.15 -39.53
CA ILE A 14 0.11 -38.13 -40.89
C ILE A 14 1.13 -37.56 -41.88
N THR A 15 1.85 -36.49 -41.53
CA THR A 15 2.90 -35.92 -42.36
C THR A 15 4.02 -36.94 -42.59
N GLY A 16 4.47 -37.63 -41.55
CA GLY A 16 5.48 -38.68 -41.65
C GLY A 16 5.03 -39.85 -42.52
N LEU A 17 3.80 -40.34 -42.30
CA LEU A 17 3.19 -41.38 -43.14
C LEU A 17 3.13 -40.94 -44.59
N PHE A 18 2.65 -39.73 -44.84
CA PHE A 18 2.52 -39.15 -46.18
C PHE A 18 3.86 -39.02 -46.89
N ILE A 19 4.91 -38.55 -46.21
CA ILE A 19 6.28 -38.50 -46.75
C ILE A 19 6.77 -39.90 -47.13
N ILE A 20 6.53 -40.91 -46.29
CA ILE A 20 6.92 -42.31 -46.57
C ILE A 20 6.16 -42.83 -47.79
N THR A 21 4.85 -42.61 -47.87
CA THR A 21 4.03 -43.04 -49.02
C THR A 21 4.50 -42.39 -50.32
N VAL A 22 4.79 -41.09 -50.28
CA VAL A 22 5.34 -40.32 -51.41
C VAL A 22 6.70 -40.89 -51.82
N PHE A 23 7.60 -41.12 -50.86
CA PHE A 23 8.94 -41.64 -51.13
C PHE A 23 8.91 -43.04 -51.78
N VAL A 24 8.04 -43.94 -51.30
CA VAL A 24 7.87 -45.29 -51.87
C VAL A 24 7.21 -45.26 -53.24
N ALA A 25 6.28 -44.32 -53.48
CA ALA A 25 5.60 -44.16 -54.76
C ALA A 25 6.47 -43.49 -55.84
N LEU A 26 7.59 -42.89 -55.46
CA LEU A 26 8.53 -42.23 -56.37
C LEU A 26 9.51 -43.25 -56.96
N ASP A 27 9.20 -43.74 -58.16
CA ASP A 27 10.21 -44.35 -59.03
C ASP A 27 10.99 -43.22 -59.73
N TYR A 28 12.13 -42.82 -59.16
CA TYR A 28 12.97 -41.69 -59.62
C TYR A 28 13.48 -41.84 -61.07
N SER A 29 13.34 -43.03 -61.64
CA SER A 29 13.81 -43.39 -62.97
C SER A 29 12.96 -42.81 -64.11
N ARG A 30 11.70 -42.41 -63.84
CA ARG A 30 10.76 -41.90 -64.86
C ARG A 30 9.90 -40.73 -64.34
N LEU A 31 10.02 -39.57 -64.99
CA LEU A 31 9.21 -38.38 -64.71
C LEU A 31 7.82 -38.49 -65.37
N ASP A 32 7.05 -39.51 -64.99
CA ASP A 32 5.73 -39.77 -65.55
C ASP A 32 4.63 -38.91 -64.88
N ALA A 33 3.43 -38.85 -65.46
CA ALA A 33 2.31 -38.04 -64.95
C ALA A 33 1.98 -38.28 -63.46
N ASN A 34 2.21 -39.50 -62.97
CA ASN A 34 2.01 -39.88 -61.56
C ASN A 34 2.93 -39.08 -60.62
N PHE A 35 4.17 -38.78 -61.03
CA PHE A 35 5.10 -37.95 -60.26
C PHE A 35 4.49 -36.58 -59.98
N TYR A 36 3.97 -35.91 -61.02
CA TYR A 36 3.40 -34.57 -60.90
C TYR A 36 2.11 -34.55 -60.06
N ILE A 37 1.30 -35.61 -60.11
CA ILE A 37 0.10 -35.75 -59.26
C ILE A 37 0.50 -35.85 -57.79
N VAL A 38 1.45 -36.74 -57.45
CA VAL A 38 1.93 -36.90 -56.08
C VAL A 38 2.55 -35.61 -55.57
N PHE A 39 3.39 -34.96 -56.38
CA PHE A 39 4.01 -33.68 -56.03
C PHE A 39 2.97 -32.57 -55.76
N SER A 40 1.92 -32.48 -56.57
CA SER A 40 0.84 -31.51 -56.37
C SER A 40 0.09 -31.75 -55.06
N ILE A 41 -0.19 -33.02 -54.73
CA ILE A 41 -0.84 -33.38 -53.46
C ILE A 41 0.06 -33.01 -52.27
N VAL A 42 1.38 -33.21 -52.37
CA VAL A 42 2.33 -32.84 -51.32
C VAL A 42 2.30 -31.33 -51.04
N ILE A 43 2.32 -30.51 -52.08
CA ILE A 43 2.26 -29.06 -51.95
C ILE A 43 0.96 -28.63 -51.24
N ILE A 44 -0.17 -29.19 -51.67
CA ILE A 44 -1.47 -28.88 -51.07
C ILE A 44 -1.48 -29.28 -49.59
N TYR A 45 -0.96 -30.46 -49.26
CA TYR A 45 -0.87 -30.94 -47.89
C TYR A 45 -0.03 -30.00 -47.00
N VAL A 46 1.19 -29.64 -47.45
CA VAL A 46 2.08 -28.74 -46.69
C VAL A 46 1.42 -27.39 -46.45
N PHE A 47 0.74 -26.84 -47.46
CA PHE A 47 0.03 -25.58 -47.34
C PHE A 47 -1.11 -25.66 -46.30
N LEU A 48 -1.98 -26.67 -46.40
CA LEU A 48 -3.10 -26.86 -45.48
C LEU A 48 -2.63 -27.12 -44.04
N PHE A 49 -1.55 -27.89 -43.89
CA PHE A 49 -0.95 -28.16 -42.59
C PHE A 49 -0.42 -26.88 -41.94
N GLY A 50 0.38 -26.10 -42.67
CA GLY A 50 0.91 -24.82 -42.17
C GLY A 50 -0.21 -23.85 -41.77
N PHE A 51 -1.26 -23.77 -42.60
CA PHE A 51 -2.44 -22.96 -42.30
C PHE A 51 -3.16 -23.43 -41.02
N ALA A 52 -3.34 -24.75 -40.86
CA ALA A 52 -3.97 -25.31 -39.67
C ALA A 52 -3.15 -25.05 -38.40
N ILE A 53 -1.82 -25.15 -38.44
CA ILE A 53 -0.96 -24.83 -37.30
C ILE A 53 -1.06 -23.34 -36.92
N GLY A 54 -1.03 -22.46 -37.93
CA GLY A 54 -1.16 -21.02 -37.73
C GLY A 54 -2.47 -20.64 -37.02
N GLN A 55 -3.59 -21.21 -37.46
CA GLN A 55 -4.92 -20.96 -36.91
C GLN A 55 -5.12 -21.58 -35.51
N ASN A 56 -4.70 -22.84 -35.31
CA ASN A 56 -5.07 -23.59 -34.10
C ASN A 56 -4.08 -23.45 -32.94
N PHE A 57 -2.85 -22.99 -33.20
CA PHE A 57 -1.81 -22.89 -32.17
C PHE A 57 -1.19 -21.50 -32.09
N VAL A 58 -0.65 -21.00 -33.21
CA VAL A 58 0.11 -19.75 -33.22
C VAL A 58 -0.79 -18.56 -32.89
N SER A 59 -1.98 -18.50 -33.51
CA SER A 59 -2.93 -17.40 -33.28
C SER A 59 -3.45 -17.36 -31.83
N PRO A 60 -3.97 -18.46 -31.24
CA PRO A 60 -4.34 -18.49 -29.82
C PRO A 60 -3.20 -18.14 -28.86
N LEU A 61 -1.99 -18.66 -29.10
CA LEU A 61 -0.83 -18.37 -28.27
C LEU A 61 -0.44 -16.90 -28.34
N LYS A 62 -0.45 -16.30 -29.54
CA LYS A 62 -0.18 -14.87 -29.74
C LYS A 62 -1.23 -14.00 -29.05
N LYS A 63 -2.50 -14.41 -29.05
CA LYS A 63 -3.56 -13.71 -28.30
C LYS A 63 -3.25 -13.70 -26.80
N ILE A 64 -2.89 -14.85 -26.21
CA ILE A 64 -2.50 -14.92 -24.80
C ILE A 64 -1.31 -14.00 -24.52
N LEU A 65 -0.26 -14.07 -25.36
CA LEU A 65 0.94 -13.26 -25.18
C LEU A 65 0.65 -11.76 -25.28
N GLN A 66 -0.21 -11.35 -26.21
CA GLN A 66 -0.62 -9.95 -26.32
C GLN A 66 -1.36 -9.48 -25.06
N ARG A 67 -2.34 -10.25 -24.58
CA ARG A 67 -3.08 -9.91 -23.34
C ARG A 67 -2.17 -9.89 -22.12
N ALA A 68 -1.20 -10.80 -22.03
CA ALA A 68 -0.18 -10.76 -21.00
C ALA A 68 0.71 -9.50 -21.08
N GLY A 69 1.02 -9.04 -22.29
CA GLY A 69 1.70 -7.77 -22.50
C GLY A 69 0.88 -6.54 -22.07
N GLU A 70 -0.45 -6.59 -22.22
CA GLU A 70 -1.36 -5.55 -21.72
C GLU A 70 -1.44 -5.57 -20.18
N LEU A 71 -1.57 -6.78 -19.61
CA LEU A 71 -1.60 -7.00 -18.16
C LEU A 71 -0.33 -6.47 -17.47
N THR A 72 0.84 -6.74 -18.05
CA THR A 72 2.13 -6.25 -17.50
C THR A 72 2.29 -4.73 -17.63
N LYS A 73 1.55 -4.06 -18.52
CA LYS A 73 1.50 -2.60 -18.62
C LYS A 73 0.51 -1.96 -17.65
N GLY A 74 -0.17 -2.75 -16.83
CA GLY A 74 -1.10 -2.28 -15.81
C GLY A 74 -2.58 -2.32 -16.20
N ASP A 75 -2.92 -2.86 -17.38
CA ASP A 75 -4.31 -3.13 -17.73
C ASP A 75 -4.79 -4.44 -17.09
N LEU A 76 -5.25 -4.33 -15.84
CA LEU A 76 -5.76 -5.47 -15.06
C LEU A 76 -7.13 -5.97 -15.54
N SER A 77 -7.80 -5.27 -16.47
CA SER A 77 -9.07 -5.70 -17.07
C SER A 77 -8.87 -6.65 -18.25
N SER A 78 -7.61 -6.83 -18.70
CA SER A 78 -7.27 -7.70 -19.83
C SER A 78 -7.66 -9.15 -19.54
N ARG A 79 -8.39 -9.78 -20.46
CA ARG A 79 -8.83 -11.18 -20.38
C ARG A 79 -8.61 -11.90 -21.71
N VAL A 80 -8.37 -13.20 -21.63
CA VAL A 80 -8.25 -14.09 -22.77
C VAL A 80 -9.51 -14.94 -22.89
N TYR A 81 -10.19 -14.82 -24.04
CA TYR A 81 -11.31 -15.67 -24.41
C TYR A 81 -10.89 -16.63 -25.52
N LEU A 82 -10.74 -17.91 -25.16
CA LEU A 82 -10.44 -18.99 -26.10
C LEU A 82 -11.48 -20.09 -25.95
N GLU A 83 -12.18 -20.40 -27.04
CA GLU A 83 -13.07 -21.55 -27.15
C GLU A 83 -12.28 -22.84 -27.42
N SER A 84 -11.27 -23.10 -26.59
CA SER A 84 -10.49 -24.33 -26.68
C SER A 84 -10.71 -25.21 -25.46
N LYS A 85 -10.83 -26.51 -25.68
CA LYS A 85 -11.03 -27.53 -24.64
C LYS A 85 -9.74 -28.30 -24.33
N ASP A 86 -8.61 -27.69 -24.64
CA ASP A 86 -7.27 -28.23 -24.47
C ASP A 86 -6.44 -27.31 -23.57
N GLU A 87 -5.15 -27.58 -23.47
CA GLU A 87 -4.16 -26.94 -22.61
C GLU A 87 -4.02 -25.43 -22.91
N LEU A 88 -4.31 -24.96 -24.14
CA LEU A 88 -4.35 -23.53 -24.44
C LEU A 88 -5.60 -22.87 -23.85
N GLY A 89 -6.72 -23.59 -23.83
CA GLY A 89 -7.92 -23.16 -23.13
C GLY A 89 -7.74 -23.13 -21.61
N GLU A 90 -7.03 -24.12 -21.06
CA GLU A 90 -6.65 -24.14 -19.64
C GLU A 90 -5.69 -22.99 -19.31
N LEU A 91 -4.68 -22.76 -20.15
CA LEU A 91 -3.76 -21.63 -19.99
C LEU A 91 -4.49 -20.28 -20.02
N ALA A 92 -5.49 -20.10 -20.89
CA ALA A 92 -6.33 -18.91 -20.88
C ALA A 92 -7.11 -18.74 -19.57
N LYS A 93 -7.63 -19.83 -19.00
CA LYS A 93 -8.32 -19.78 -17.69
C LYS A 93 -7.36 -19.37 -16.57
N VAL A 94 -6.18 -19.99 -16.51
CA VAL A 94 -5.15 -19.65 -15.52
C VAL A 94 -4.70 -18.19 -15.66
N PHE A 95 -4.53 -17.71 -16.90
CA PHE A 95 -4.24 -16.30 -17.16
C PHE A 95 -5.33 -15.36 -16.60
N ASN A 96 -6.60 -15.68 -16.84
CA ASN A 96 -7.71 -14.87 -16.34
C ASN A 96 -7.77 -14.88 -14.81
N GLU A 97 -7.54 -16.02 -14.16
CA GLU A 97 -7.47 -16.10 -12.69
C GLU A 97 -6.35 -15.23 -12.11
N ILE A 98 -5.19 -15.17 -12.78
CA ILE A 98 -4.10 -14.26 -12.39
C ILE A 98 -4.54 -12.79 -12.54
N ALA A 99 -5.21 -12.45 -13.65
CA ALA A 99 -5.70 -11.09 -13.87
C ALA A 99 -6.74 -10.68 -12.81
N ASP A 100 -7.69 -11.57 -12.48
CA ASP A 100 -8.70 -11.35 -11.44
C ASP A 100 -8.05 -11.09 -10.07
N LYS A 101 -7.07 -11.91 -9.67
CA LYS A 101 -6.34 -11.73 -8.40
C LYS A 101 -5.56 -10.42 -8.34
N LEU A 102 -4.96 -9.99 -9.45
CA LEU A 102 -4.25 -8.71 -9.50
C LEU A 102 -5.23 -7.54 -9.35
N GLU A 103 -6.38 -7.61 -10.01
CA GLU A 103 -7.43 -6.59 -9.93
C GLU A 103 -8.00 -6.49 -8.49
N GLU A 104 -8.30 -7.62 -7.86
CA GLU A 104 -8.76 -7.69 -6.46
C GLU A 104 -7.72 -7.11 -5.49
N ASN A 105 -6.44 -7.48 -5.66
CA ASN A 105 -5.36 -6.95 -4.83
C ASN A 105 -5.23 -5.44 -4.96
N LYS A 106 -5.33 -4.91 -6.18
CA LYS A 106 -5.29 -3.45 -6.41
C LYS A 106 -6.44 -2.75 -5.71
N SER A 107 -7.66 -3.26 -5.85
CA SER A 107 -8.83 -2.70 -5.17
C SER A 107 -8.69 -2.71 -3.64
N THR A 108 -8.13 -3.80 -3.09
CA THR A 108 -7.87 -3.92 -1.64
C THR A 108 -6.82 -2.92 -1.16
N ILE A 109 -5.77 -2.69 -1.93
CA ILE A 109 -4.75 -1.69 -1.63
C ILE A 109 -5.38 -0.29 -1.61
N GLU A 110 -6.14 0.07 -2.65
CA GLU A 110 -6.81 1.38 -2.73
C GLU A 110 -7.79 1.61 -1.57
N ALA A 111 -8.56 0.58 -1.19
CA ALA A 111 -9.45 0.64 -0.03
C ALA A 111 -8.67 0.84 1.29
N THR A 112 -7.52 0.17 1.42
CA THR A 112 -6.66 0.29 2.61
C THR A 112 -6.02 1.67 2.69
N GLU A 113 -5.50 2.20 1.59
CA GLU A 113 -4.92 3.55 1.50
C GLU A 113 -5.95 4.62 1.92
N ASN A 114 -7.18 4.52 1.41
CA ASN A 114 -8.27 5.41 1.79
C ASN A 114 -8.59 5.31 3.29
N GLY A 115 -8.66 4.10 3.85
CA GLY A 115 -8.88 3.89 5.27
C GLY A 115 -7.77 4.47 6.16
N VAL A 116 -6.51 4.29 5.75
CA VAL A 116 -5.35 4.85 6.46
C VAL A 116 -5.39 6.39 6.42
N ASN A 117 -5.67 6.99 5.26
CA ASN A 117 -5.76 8.45 5.13
C ASN A 117 -6.85 9.06 6.03
N ILE A 118 -8.04 8.45 6.08
CA ILE A 118 -9.12 8.88 6.98
C ILE A 118 -8.65 8.81 8.44
N LYS A 119 -7.99 7.72 8.82
CA LYS A 119 -7.52 7.50 10.19
C LYS A 119 -6.42 8.49 10.60
N VAL A 120 -5.50 8.80 9.68
CA VAL A 120 -4.46 9.81 9.89
C VAL A 120 -5.10 11.18 10.08
N LYS A 121 -6.05 11.56 9.22
CA LYS A 121 -6.75 12.85 9.33
C LYS A 121 -7.47 13.00 10.68
N ALA A 122 -8.25 11.98 11.08
CA ALA A 122 -8.94 11.99 12.36
C ALA A 122 -7.97 12.05 13.56
N ARG A 123 -6.83 11.36 13.49
CA ARG A 123 -5.76 11.44 14.49
C ARG A 123 -5.16 12.85 14.58
N THR A 124 -4.91 13.49 13.44
CA THR A 124 -4.36 14.85 13.39
C THR A 124 -5.34 15.86 14.00
N GLU A 125 -6.62 15.79 13.63
CA GLU A 125 -7.67 16.66 14.19
C GLU A 125 -7.78 16.50 15.71
N ALA A 126 -7.80 15.28 16.22
CA ALA A 126 -7.82 15.02 17.67
C ALA A 126 -6.55 15.53 18.37
N LEU A 127 -5.40 15.48 17.70
CA LEU A 127 -4.14 15.99 18.23
C LEU A 127 -4.15 17.52 18.30
N GLU A 128 -4.67 18.20 17.28
CA GLU A 128 -4.85 19.66 17.26
C GLU A 128 -5.80 20.14 18.36
N GLU A 129 -6.90 19.43 18.58
CA GLU A 129 -7.83 19.72 19.67
C GLU A 129 -7.12 19.60 21.03
N THR A 130 -6.33 18.54 21.20
CA THR A 130 -5.55 18.30 22.44
C THR A 130 -4.51 19.41 22.66
N ILE A 131 -3.79 19.81 21.61
CA ILE A 131 -2.82 20.91 21.66
C ILE A 131 -3.52 22.21 22.09
N THR A 132 -4.64 22.54 21.45
CA THR A 132 -5.43 23.74 21.75
C THR A 132 -5.92 23.74 23.21
N ALA A 133 -6.39 22.58 23.70
CA ALA A 133 -6.81 22.42 25.09
C ALA A 133 -5.64 22.58 26.07
N LEU A 134 -4.46 22.04 25.75
CA LEU A 134 -3.26 22.19 26.57
C LEU A 134 -2.77 23.64 26.60
N GLU A 135 -2.79 24.36 25.47
CA GLU A 135 -2.44 25.78 25.41
C GLU A 135 -3.38 26.63 26.28
N GLN A 136 -4.70 26.38 26.23
CA GLN A 136 -5.65 27.04 27.12
C GLN A 136 -5.37 26.73 28.59
N LYS A 137 -5.04 25.48 28.92
CA LYS A 137 -4.71 25.08 30.28
C LYS A 137 -3.45 25.76 30.78
N ILE A 138 -2.40 25.83 29.96
CA ILE A 138 -1.15 26.55 30.25
C ILE A 138 -1.47 28.02 30.49
N LYS A 139 -2.21 28.68 29.59
CA LYS A 139 -2.61 30.09 29.72
C LYS A 139 -3.34 30.37 31.04
N ASN A 140 -4.34 29.55 31.37
CA ASN A 140 -5.10 29.69 32.62
C ASN A 140 -4.19 29.51 33.84
N ARG A 141 -3.25 28.54 33.79
CA ARG A 141 -2.33 28.30 34.90
C ARG A 141 -1.31 29.42 35.06
N THR A 142 -0.83 30.01 33.96
CA THR A 142 0.04 31.19 33.98
C THR A 142 -0.67 32.39 34.61
N LEU A 143 -1.92 32.66 34.23
CA LEU A 143 -2.73 33.73 34.83
C LEU A 143 -2.93 33.52 36.36
N GLU A 144 -3.16 32.27 36.77
CA GLU A 144 -3.31 31.94 38.18
C GLU A 144 -1.99 32.16 38.95
N LEU A 145 -0.86 31.76 38.37
CA LEU A 145 0.48 31.98 38.96
C LEU A 145 0.80 33.47 39.07
N GLU A 146 0.51 34.28 38.05
CA GLU A 146 0.68 35.74 38.11
C GLU A 146 -0.11 36.36 39.25
N LYS A 147 -1.37 35.93 39.43
CA LYS A 147 -2.21 36.39 40.53
C LYS A 147 -1.62 36.00 41.89
N MET A 148 -1.19 34.75 42.06
CA MET A 148 -0.56 34.28 43.30
C MET A 148 0.74 35.04 43.60
N ILE A 149 1.56 35.35 42.60
CA ILE A 149 2.78 36.15 42.76
C ILE A 149 2.44 37.54 43.27
N ASN A 150 1.47 38.23 42.65
CA ASN A 150 1.04 39.55 43.08
C ASN A 150 0.47 39.55 44.51
N ASP A 151 -0.36 38.55 44.85
CA ASP A 151 -0.92 38.41 46.19
C ASP A 151 0.18 38.15 47.23
N SER A 152 1.15 37.29 46.91
CA SER A 152 2.31 37.03 47.78
C SER A 152 3.20 38.25 47.96
N GLN A 153 3.40 39.06 46.92
CA GLN A 153 4.16 40.32 47.01
C GLN A 153 3.46 41.33 47.92
N ARG A 154 2.14 41.50 47.77
CA ARG A 154 1.34 42.35 48.67
C ARG A 154 1.44 41.92 50.13
N LEU A 155 1.31 40.62 50.39
CA LEU A 155 1.44 40.08 51.74
C LEU A 155 2.84 40.31 52.31
N GLN A 156 3.89 40.19 51.50
CA GLN A 156 5.25 40.52 51.91
C GLN A 156 5.41 42.02 52.23
N GLU A 157 4.84 42.92 51.44
CA GLU A 157 4.86 44.36 51.71
C GLU A 157 4.11 44.70 53.01
N GLU A 158 2.92 44.12 53.21
CA GLU A 158 2.14 44.28 54.44
C GLU A 158 2.90 43.74 55.66
N ALA A 159 3.55 42.57 55.55
CA ALA A 159 4.38 41.99 56.60
C ALA A 159 5.58 42.90 56.94
N LYS A 160 6.31 43.40 55.93
CA LYS A 160 7.42 44.34 56.13
C LYS A 160 6.95 45.64 56.80
N ARG A 161 5.78 46.16 56.42
CA ARG A 161 5.17 47.33 57.07
C ARG A 161 4.89 47.06 58.54
N LYS A 162 4.24 45.93 58.85
CA LYS A 162 3.95 45.56 60.23
C LYS A 162 5.22 45.32 61.04
N GLU A 163 6.25 44.72 60.47
CA GLU A 163 7.56 44.57 61.12
C GLU A 163 8.20 45.92 61.44
N ALA A 164 8.16 46.88 60.51
CA ALA A 164 8.66 48.23 60.74
C ALA A 164 7.87 48.94 61.86
N GLU A 165 6.54 48.81 61.85
CA GLU A 165 5.66 49.37 62.89
C GLU A 165 5.90 48.73 64.26
N ILE A 166 6.04 47.40 64.33
CA ILE A 166 6.40 46.67 65.57
C ILE A 166 7.78 47.11 66.07
N SER A 167 8.75 47.29 65.18
CA SER A 167 10.09 47.77 65.53
C SER A 167 10.05 49.17 66.13
N GLU A 168 9.22 50.06 65.58
CA GLU A 168 9.03 51.42 66.08
C GLU A 168 8.29 51.45 67.42
N LEU A 169 7.23 50.66 67.57
CA LEU A 169 6.52 50.47 68.84
C LEU A 169 7.46 49.91 69.92
N LYS A 170 8.34 48.96 69.59
CA LYS A 170 9.38 48.48 70.53
C LYS A 170 10.28 49.60 71.00
N LYS A 171 10.74 50.49 70.11
CA LYS A 171 11.55 51.67 70.49
C LYS A 171 10.77 52.62 71.40
N GLN A 172 9.47 52.82 71.14
CA GLN A 172 8.62 53.66 71.99
C GLN A 172 8.43 53.06 73.39
N ILE A 173 8.21 51.74 73.49
CA ILE A 173 8.09 51.03 74.77
C ILE A 173 9.40 51.10 75.57
N ASP A 174 10.55 50.93 74.91
CA ASP A 174 11.85 51.03 75.60
C ASP A 174 12.13 52.45 76.13
N ASN A 175 11.65 53.49 75.45
CA ASN A 175 11.73 54.88 75.93
C ASN A 175 10.74 55.22 77.06
N LEU A 176 9.68 54.40 77.24
CA LEU A 176 8.69 54.54 78.31
C LEU A 176 9.02 53.71 79.56
N LYS A 177 10.13 52.95 79.57
CA LYS A 177 10.61 52.26 80.78
C LYS A 177 10.93 53.30 81.86
N PRO A 178 10.33 53.22 83.07
CA PRO A 178 10.57 54.20 84.12
C PRO A 178 12.05 54.17 84.51
N ARG A 179 12.66 55.35 84.59
CA ARG A 179 13.96 55.55 85.26
C ARG A 179 13.88 54.83 86.61
N PRO A 180 14.86 53.96 86.96
CA PRO A 180 14.78 53.20 88.20
C PRO A 180 14.58 54.18 89.36
N ALA A 181 13.45 54.03 90.06
CA ALA A 181 13.14 54.82 91.22
C ALA A 181 14.24 54.57 92.26
N TYR A 182 15.00 55.62 92.56
CA TYR A 182 15.90 55.66 93.70
C TYR A 182 15.11 55.24 94.94
N ARG A 183 15.39 54.04 95.46
CA ARG A 183 15.06 53.72 96.84
C ARG A 183 16.30 54.04 97.67
N GLN A 184 16.34 55.28 98.15
CA GLN A 184 17.00 55.55 99.43
C GLN A 184 16.20 54.84 100.53
N ALA A 185 16.95 54.20 101.45
CA ALA A 185 16.60 53.64 102.77
C ALA A 185 17.16 52.21 102.85
N GLY A 186 18.08 51.84 103.74
CA GLY A 186 18.63 52.49 104.93
C GLY A 186 18.90 51.41 105.99
N LYS A 187 20.07 51.47 106.63
CA LYS A 187 20.48 50.78 107.89
C LYS A 187 20.49 49.23 107.84
N LYS A 188 21.54 48.50 108.22
CA LYS A 188 22.72 48.74 109.07
C LYS A 188 23.96 48.14 108.41
#